data_AF-A0A957WR30-F1
#
_entry.id   AF-A0A957WR30-F1
#
_cell.length_a   1.000
_cell.length_b   1.000
_cell.length_c   1.000
_cell.angle_alpha   90.00
_cell.angle_beta   90.00
_cell.angle_gamma   90.00
#
_symmetry.space_group_name_H-M   'P 1'
#
loop_
_entity.id
_entity.type
_entity.pdbx_description
1 polymer ?
#
loop_
_entity_poly.entity_id
_entity_poly.type
_entity_poly.pdbx_seq_one_letter_code
_entity_poly.pdbx_strand_id
1 'polypeptide(L)'
;MTAVATPSGITKYIPILGWLPHYQSAWLRPDLMAGLTAAAVVIPQVMAYATIAGLPVQVGLYVALVPMFVYTLLGTSRPLSVSSTSALSILTGTALLSMVGPTSDPADYVLPAATLAFLVGVVLILASLLRLGLLADFISLPVLTGFKAGIGVVIFVSQLGKVLGLSIPSGSSVSATLV
;
A
#
# COMPACT_ATOMS: atom_id res chain seq x y z
N MET A 1 -15.67 23.11 18.74
CA MET A 1 -15.24 21.92 19.52
C MET A 1 -16.48 21.12 19.89
N THR A 2 -16.97 20.27 18.99
CA THR A 2 -18.14 19.42 19.24
C THR A 2 -17.68 18.13 19.90
N ALA A 3 -18.31 17.76 21.00
CA ALA A 3 -17.99 16.59 21.81
C ALA A 3 -17.82 15.34 20.94
N VAL A 4 -16.62 14.75 20.96
CA VAL A 4 -16.37 13.42 20.40
C VAL A 4 -17.07 12.45 21.32
N ALA A 5 -18.23 11.95 20.90
CA ALA A 5 -18.92 10.87 21.59
C ALA A 5 -17.93 9.70 21.73
N THR A 6 -17.66 9.28 22.96
CA THR A 6 -16.84 8.10 23.25
C THR A 6 -17.52 6.89 22.59
N PRO A 7 -16.86 6.19 21.64
CA PRO A 7 -17.49 5.07 20.96
C PRO A 7 -17.81 3.97 21.96
N SER A 8 -19.09 3.58 22.05
CA SER A 8 -19.58 2.52 22.94
C SER A 8 -20.12 1.34 22.13
N GLY A 9 -19.77 0.12 22.56
CA GLY A 9 -20.24 -1.13 21.95
C GLY A 9 -19.64 -1.46 20.57
N ILE A 10 -20.48 -1.94 19.65
CA ILE A 10 -20.10 -2.44 18.31
C ILE A 10 -19.40 -1.37 17.45
N THR A 11 -19.65 -0.07 17.72
CA THR A 11 -18.99 1.06 17.03
C THR A 11 -17.48 1.14 17.25
N LYS A 12 -16.95 0.47 18.29
CA LYS A 12 -15.49 0.33 18.51
C LYS A 12 -14.84 -0.64 17.53
N TYR A 13 -15.58 -1.64 17.05
CA TYR A 13 -15.08 -2.67 16.13
C TYR A 13 -15.46 -2.40 14.68
N ILE A 14 -16.58 -1.69 14.45
CA ILE A 14 -17.05 -1.29 13.12
C ILE A 14 -17.30 0.22 13.13
N PRO A 15 -16.25 1.04 12.92
CA PRO A 15 -16.34 2.50 13.01
C PRO A 15 -17.32 3.13 12.00
N ILE A 16 -17.58 2.46 10.87
CA ILE A 16 -18.53 2.95 9.86
C ILE A 16 -19.93 3.21 10.43
N LEU A 17 -20.38 2.39 11.37
CA LEU A 17 -21.70 2.57 12.00
C LEU A 17 -21.76 3.81 12.90
N GLY A 18 -20.63 4.33 13.38
CA GLY A 18 -20.58 5.56 14.17
C GLY A 18 -20.61 6.81 13.29
N TRP A 19 -19.86 6.79 12.18
CA TRP A 19 -19.65 7.99 11.38
C TRP A 19 -20.67 8.16 10.24
N LEU A 20 -21.18 7.06 9.68
CA LEU A 20 -22.12 7.09 8.55
C LEU A 20 -23.46 7.77 8.88
N PRO A 21 -24.09 7.53 10.06
CA PRO A 21 -25.34 8.22 10.42
C PRO A 21 -25.17 9.74 10.61
N HIS A 22 -23.95 10.19 10.92
CA HIS A 22 -23.61 11.60 11.11
C HIS A 22 -23.04 12.24 9.83
N TYR A 23 -23.17 11.57 8.68
CA TYR A 23 -22.66 12.08 7.41
C TYR A 23 -23.58 13.18 6.87
N GLN A 24 -23.03 14.38 6.66
CA GLN A 24 -23.79 15.51 6.14
C GLN A 24 -23.76 15.51 4.61
N SER A 25 -24.91 15.71 3.96
CA SER A 25 -24.99 15.79 2.49
C SER A 25 -24.11 16.90 1.89
N ALA A 26 -23.77 17.93 2.68
CA ALA A 26 -22.83 18.98 2.30
C ALA A 26 -21.40 18.47 2.04
N TRP A 27 -21.00 17.35 2.64
CA TRP A 27 -19.67 16.75 2.46
C TRP A 27 -19.56 15.91 1.18
N LEU A 28 -20.68 15.52 0.57
CA LEU A 28 -20.67 14.64 -0.60
C LEU A 28 -19.91 15.23 -1.79
N ARG A 29 -20.11 16.53 -2.07
CA ARG A 29 -19.43 17.22 -3.19
C ARG A 29 -17.91 17.31 -2.98
N PRO A 30 -17.39 17.85 -1.84
CA PRO A 30 -15.95 17.89 -1.62
C PRO A 30 -15.34 16.49 -1.52
N ASP A 31 -16.02 15.51 -0.91
CA ASP A 31 -15.50 14.14 -0.81
C ASP A 31 -15.43 13.46 -2.18
N LEU A 32 -16.41 13.68 -3.06
CA LEU A 32 -16.38 13.15 -4.43
C LEU A 32 -15.22 13.75 -5.24
N MET A 33 -15.01 15.06 -5.14
CA MET A 33 -13.89 15.73 -5.82
C MET A 33 -12.53 15.28 -5.27
N ALA A 34 -12.41 15.13 -3.95
CA ALA A 34 -11.21 14.61 -3.31
C ALA A 34 -10.96 13.14 -3.69
N GLY A 35 -12.01 12.32 -3.73
CA GLY A 35 -11.92 10.92 -4.15
C GLY A 35 -11.51 10.76 -5.61
N LEU A 36 -12.07 11.58 -6.52
CA LEU A 36 -11.72 11.55 -7.94
C LEU A 36 -10.27 12.00 -8.18
N THR A 37 -9.84 13.08 -7.52
CA THR A 37 -8.46 13.55 -7.62
C THR A 37 -7.47 12.55 -7.02
N ALA A 38 -7.79 11.94 -5.88
CA ALA A 38 -6.99 10.86 -5.30
C ALA A 38 -6.93 9.64 -6.23
N ALA A 39 -8.05 9.21 -6.79
CA ALA A 39 -8.10 8.07 -7.71
C ALA A 39 -7.24 8.30 -8.96
N ALA A 40 -7.29 9.51 -9.54
CA ALA A 40 -6.49 9.88 -10.70
C ALA A 40 -4.97 9.75 -10.45
N VAL A 41 -4.52 9.96 -9.20
CA VAL A 41 -3.10 9.79 -8.81
C VAL A 41 -2.79 8.34 -8.41
N VAL A 42 -3.67 7.71 -7.63
CA VAL A 42 -3.43 6.39 -7.05
C VAL A 42 -3.43 5.30 -8.11
N ILE A 43 -4.32 5.34 -9.11
CA ILE A 43 -4.42 4.31 -10.16
C ILE A 43 -3.08 4.12 -10.91
N PRO A 44 -2.50 5.16 -11.55
CA PRO A 44 -1.22 4.99 -12.23
C PRO A 44 -0.08 4.65 -11.26
N GLN A 45 -0.13 5.18 -10.02
CA GLN A 45 0.86 4.89 -8.99
C GLN A 45 0.91 3.39 -8.64
N VAL A 46 -0.23 2.76 -8.36
CA VAL A 46 -0.25 1.33 -7.98
C VAL A 46 0.08 0.41 -9.14
N MET A 47 -0.24 0.82 -10.37
CA MET A 47 0.16 0.11 -11.58
C MET A 47 1.68 0.08 -11.74
N ALA A 48 2.35 1.21 -11.50
CA ALA A 48 3.81 1.29 -11.50
C ALA A 48 4.45 0.51 -10.34
N TYR A 49 3.79 0.44 -9.19
CA TYR A 49 4.27 -0.31 -8.03
C TYR A 49 4.18 -1.82 -8.25
N ALA A 50 3.12 -2.31 -8.91
CA ALA A 50 3.02 -3.72 -9.29
C ALA A 50 4.19 -4.16 -10.19
N THR A 51 4.58 -3.34 -11.16
CA THR A 51 5.72 -3.66 -12.05
C THR A 51 7.05 -3.64 -11.32
N ILE A 52 7.25 -2.73 -10.34
CA ILE A 52 8.43 -2.74 -9.47
C ILE A 52 8.51 -4.03 -8.64
N ALA A 53 7.36 -4.58 -8.22
CA ALA A 53 7.30 -5.84 -7.51
C ALA A 53 7.41 -7.09 -8.41
N GLY A 54 7.53 -6.92 -9.74
CA GLY A 54 7.57 -8.03 -10.70
C GLY A 54 6.20 -8.67 -10.97
N LEU A 55 5.10 -8.03 -10.57
CA LEU A 55 3.74 -8.55 -10.68
C LEU A 55 2.99 -7.99 -11.90
N PRO A 56 1.95 -8.71 -12.38
CA PRO A 56 1.05 -8.17 -13.40
C PRO A 56 0.41 -6.87 -12.92
N VAL A 57 0.25 -5.91 -13.82
CA VAL A 57 -0.22 -4.55 -13.52
C VAL A 57 -1.61 -4.55 -12.85
N GLN A 58 -2.46 -5.51 -13.21
CA GLN A 58 -3.81 -5.69 -12.67
C GLN A 58 -3.79 -5.97 -11.16
N VAL A 59 -2.72 -6.59 -10.64
CA VAL A 59 -2.56 -6.83 -9.20
C VAL A 59 -2.47 -5.51 -8.42
N GLY A 60 -1.86 -4.47 -9.01
CA GLY A 60 -1.82 -3.14 -8.43
C GLY A 60 -3.22 -2.57 -8.18
N LEU A 61 -4.17 -2.81 -9.09
CA LEU A 61 -5.56 -2.37 -8.95
C LEU A 61 -6.26 -3.11 -7.80
N TYR A 62 -6.01 -4.40 -7.63
CA TYR A 62 -6.55 -5.16 -6.49
C TYR A 62 -6.03 -4.61 -5.16
N VAL A 63 -4.74 -4.27 -5.08
CA VAL A 63 -4.10 -3.69 -3.89
C VAL A 63 -4.53 -2.25 -3.62
N ALA A 64 -5.01 -1.50 -4.62
CA ALA A 64 -5.64 -0.20 -4.37
C ALA A 64 -7.07 -0.34 -3.85
N LEU A 65 -7.89 -1.19 -4.48
CA LEU A 65 -9.33 -1.23 -4.22
C LEU A 65 -9.68 -1.99 -2.95
N VAL A 66 -9.14 -3.20 -2.78
CA VAL A 66 -9.56 -4.11 -1.69
C VAL A 66 -9.20 -3.54 -0.32
N PRO A 67 -7.95 -3.12 -0.04
CA PRO A 67 -7.59 -2.56 1.26
C PRO A 67 -8.32 -1.26 1.57
N MET A 68 -8.58 -0.43 0.55
CA MET A 68 -9.31 0.82 0.73
C MET A 68 -10.77 0.57 1.11
N PHE A 69 -11.43 -0.41 0.47
CA PHE A 69 -12.78 -0.82 0.84
C PHE A 69 -12.84 -1.46 2.24
N VAL A 70 -11.85 -2.28 2.60
CA VAL A 70 -11.76 -2.82 3.96
C VAL A 70 -11.54 -1.71 4.98
N TYR A 71 -10.71 -0.71 4.65
CA TYR A 71 -10.42 0.42 5.52
C TYR A 71 -11.62 1.37 5.67
N THR A 72 -12.48 1.56 4.67
CA THR A 72 -13.70 2.37 4.86
C THR A 72 -14.66 1.75 5.88
N LEU A 73 -14.67 0.42 6.00
CA LEU A 73 -15.49 -0.32 6.97
C LEU A 73 -14.89 -0.32 8.38
N LEU A 74 -13.57 -0.59 8.48
CA LEU A 74 -12.87 -0.85 9.75
C LEU A 74 -12.00 0.32 10.25
N GLY A 75 -11.77 1.31 9.40
CA GLY A 75 -10.85 2.41 9.64
C GLY A 75 -11.40 3.46 10.61
N THR A 76 -10.54 3.96 11.47
CA THR A 76 -10.87 4.97 12.48
C THR A 76 -10.67 6.41 12.01
N SER A 77 -9.87 6.62 10.96
CA SER A 77 -9.54 7.94 10.42
C SER A 77 -10.14 8.16 9.03
N ARG A 78 -11.14 9.05 8.94
CA ARG A 78 -11.84 9.39 7.69
C ARG A 78 -10.93 9.87 6.53
N PRO A 79 -9.89 10.72 6.73
CA PRO A 79 -9.09 11.21 5.61
C PRO A 79 -7.93 10.27 5.23
N LEU A 80 -7.73 9.14 5.93
CA LEU A 80 -6.61 8.26 5.65
C LEU A 80 -6.90 7.40 4.42
N SER A 81 -6.04 7.52 3.42
CA SER A 81 -6.03 6.61 2.26
C SER A 81 -4.99 5.52 2.48
N VAL A 82 -5.41 4.26 2.36
CA VAL A 82 -4.54 3.09 2.53
C VAL A 82 -4.30 2.46 1.16
N SER A 83 -3.03 2.38 0.76
CA SER A 83 -2.60 1.74 -0.49
C SER A 83 -1.14 1.29 -0.38
N SER A 84 -0.61 0.68 -1.46
CA SER A 84 0.79 0.28 -1.55
C SER A 84 1.75 1.47 -1.66
N THR A 85 3.00 1.26 -1.28
CA THR A 85 4.10 2.22 -1.42
C THR A 85 5.24 1.63 -2.24
N SER A 86 6.10 2.51 -2.78
CA SER A 86 7.28 2.09 -3.54
C SER A 86 8.19 1.17 -2.71
N ALA A 87 8.40 1.47 -1.43
CA ALA A 87 9.25 0.68 -0.55
C ALA A 87 8.68 -0.74 -0.34
N LEU A 88 7.37 -0.86 -0.07
CA LEU A 88 6.72 -2.17 0.05
C LEU A 88 6.82 -2.97 -1.26
N SER A 89 6.75 -2.30 -2.40
CA SER A 89 6.82 -2.96 -3.71
C SER A 89 8.21 -3.52 -3.99
N ILE A 90 9.27 -2.75 -3.67
CA ILE A 90 10.66 -3.22 -3.77
C ILE A 90 10.87 -4.42 -2.85
N LEU A 91 10.50 -4.31 -1.57
CA LEU A 91 10.67 -5.40 -0.60
C LEU A 91 9.92 -6.66 -1.03
N THR A 92 8.68 -6.51 -1.51
CA THR A 92 7.89 -7.62 -2.05
C THR A 92 8.59 -8.25 -3.25
N GLY A 93 9.02 -7.47 -4.23
CA GLY A 93 9.75 -7.98 -5.39
C GLY A 93 11.04 -8.72 -5.00
N THR A 94 11.82 -8.18 -4.05
CA THR A 94 13.02 -8.87 -3.56
C THR A 94 12.70 -10.18 -2.84
N ALA A 95 11.63 -10.22 -2.04
CA ALA A 95 11.22 -11.43 -1.35
C ALA A 95 10.73 -12.50 -2.34
N LEU A 96 9.93 -12.11 -3.33
CA LEU A 96 9.43 -13.00 -4.38
C LEU A 96 10.58 -13.59 -5.20
N LEU A 97 11.55 -12.77 -5.58
CA LEU A 97 12.75 -13.21 -6.29
C LEU A 97 13.57 -14.20 -5.46
N SER A 98 13.69 -13.98 -4.14
CA SER A 98 14.37 -14.92 -3.25
C SER A 98 13.60 -16.24 -3.04
N MET A 99 12.26 -16.22 -3.12
CA MET A 99 11.43 -17.39 -2.89
C MET A 99 11.32 -18.32 -4.10
N VAL A 100 11.22 -17.76 -5.30
CA VAL A 100 10.92 -18.52 -6.54
C VAL A 100 12.05 -18.45 -7.57
N GLY A 101 12.99 -17.51 -7.41
CA GLY A 101 14.02 -17.24 -8.40
C GLY A 101 13.49 -16.42 -9.59
N PRO A 102 14.35 -16.08 -10.57
CA PRO A 102 13.95 -15.33 -11.74
C PRO A 102 13.02 -16.15 -12.63
N THR A 103 11.79 -15.68 -12.84
CA THR A 103 10.83 -16.25 -13.82
C THR A 103 10.66 -15.35 -15.03
N SER A 104 10.19 -15.92 -16.15
CA SER A 104 9.93 -15.17 -17.38
C SER A 104 8.52 -14.58 -17.44
N ASP A 105 7.56 -15.15 -16.72
CA ASP A 105 6.18 -14.69 -16.69
C ASP A 105 5.85 -14.03 -15.33
N PRO A 106 5.42 -12.75 -15.31
CA PRO A 106 4.91 -12.10 -14.10
C PRO A 106 3.76 -12.86 -13.42
N ALA A 107 2.98 -13.65 -14.17
CA ALA A 107 1.89 -14.44 -13.60
C ALA A 107 2.36 -15.45 -12.56
N ASP A 108 3.60 -15.96 -12.69
CA ASP A 108 4.19 -16.94 -11.77
C ASP A 108 4.38 -16.36 -10.36
N TYR A 109 4.52 -15.03 -10.24
CA TYR A 109 4.68 -14.35 -8.96
C TYR A 109 3.36 -14.09 -8.22
N VAL A 110 2.20 -14.26 -8.87
CA VAL A 110 0.90 -13.91 -8.27
C VAL A 110 0.57 -14.78 -7.06
N LEU A 111 0.76 -16.10 -7.17
CA LEU A 111 0.48 -17.02 -6.08
C LEU A 111 1.45 -16.82 -4.89
N PRO A 112 2.78 -16.75 -5.08
CA PRO A 112 3.74 -16.40 -4.03
C PRO A 112 3.48 -15.04 -3.38
N ALA A 113 3.04 -14.04 -4.15
CA ALA A 113 2.68 -12.73 -3.61
C ALA A 113 1.43 -12.79 -2.72
N ALA A 114 0.43 -13.57 -3.13
CA ALA A 114 -0.78 -13.77 -2.33
C ALA A 114 -0.46 -14.52 -1.02
N THR A 115 0.40 -15.54 -1.05
CA THR A 115 0.81 -16.27 0.17
C THR A 115 1.64 -15.37 1.09
N LEU A 116 2.57 -14.58 0.55
CA LEU A 116 3.34 -13.61 1.33
C LEU A 116 2.41 -12.57 1.98
N ALA A 117 1.47 -12.00 1.22
CA ALA A 117 0.50 -11.04 1.75
C ALA A 117 -0.36 -11.64 2.86
N PHE A 118 -0.81 -12.89 2.70
CA PHE A 118 -1.57 -13.61 3.72
C PHE A 118 -0.74 -13.82 5.00
N LEU A 119 0.50 -14.28 4.89
CA LEU A 119 1.40 -14.47 6.03
C LEU A 119 1.69 -13.16 6.76
N VAL A 120 1.96 -12.08 6.02
CA VAL A 120 2.12 -10.74 6.60
C VAL A 120 0.86 -10.32 7.34
N GLY A 121 -0.34 -10.57 6.78
CA GLY A 121 -1.61 -10.33 7.45
C GLY A 121 -1.76 -11.09 8.76
N VAL A 122 -1.42 -12.38 8.78
CA VAL A 122 -1.43 -13.20 10.01
C VAL A 122 -0.47 -12.65 11.05
N VAL A 123 0.76 -12.30 10.66
CA VAL A 123 1.75 -11.70 11.55
C VAL A 123 1.26 -10.38 12.12
N LEU A 124 0.61 -9.53 11.32
CA LEU A 124 0.04 -8.26 11.77
C LEU A 124 -1.13 -8.47 12.75
N ILE A 125 -1.98 -9.47 12.51
CA ILE A 125 -3.07 -9.83 13.44
C ILE A 125 -2.51 -10.33 14.77
N LEU A 126 -1.50 -11.21 14.73
CA LEU A 126 -0.82 -11.68 15.93
C LEU A 126 -0.16 -10.52 16.68
N ALA A 127 0.56 -9.64 15.98
CA ALA A 127 1.17 -8.46 16.58
C ALA A 127 0.13 -7.54 17.24
N SER A 128 -1.05 -7.38 16.63
CA SER A 128 -2.18 -6.65 17.20
C SER A 128 -2.71 -7.32 18.47
N LEU A 129 -2.85 -8.65 18.48
CA LEU A 129 -3.32 -9.43 19.63
C LEU A 129 -2.35 -9.36 20.81
N LEU A 130 -1.04 -9.36 20.52
CA LEU A 130 0.03 -9.14 21.50
C LEU A 130 0.16 -7.67 21.92
N ARG A 131 -0.67 -6.76 21.39
CA ARG A 131 -0.64 -5.31 21.64
C ARG A 131 0.72 -4.67 21.35
N LEU A 132 1.44 -5.19 20.36
CA LEU A 132 2.73 -4.65 19.93
C LEU A 132 2.62 -3.24 19.32
N GLY A 133 1.40 -2.74 19.07
CA GLY A 133 1.18 -1.33 18.75
C GLY A 133 1.75 -0.38 19.82
N LEU A 134 1.75 -0.79 21.09
CA LEU A 134 2.34 0.00 22.17
C LEU A 134 3.87 0.12 22.03
N LEU A 135 4.54 -0.87 21.43
CA LEU A 135 5.97 -0.78 21.11
C LEU A 135 6.23 0.18 19.94
N ALA A 136 5.31 0.26 18.98
CA ALA A 136 5.42 1.22 17.88
C ALA A 136 5.40 2.68 18.36
N ASP A 137 4.69 2.96 19.46
CA ASP A 137 4.68 4.30 20.09
C ASP A 137 6.03 4.68 20.72
N PHE A 138 6.91 3.70 20.98
CA PHE A 138 8.28 3.94 21.48
C PHE A 138 9.30 4.17 20.35
N ILE A 139 8.89 4.15 19.08
CA ILE A 139 9.76 4.52 17.97
C ILE A 139 10.04 6.03 18.07
N SER A 140 11.30 6.37 18.31
CA SER A 140 11.70 7.77 18.49
C SER A 140 11.51 8.58 17.20
N LEU A 141 11.12 9.85 17.35
CA LEU A 141 10.96 10.78 16.23
C LEU A 141 12.20 10.82 15.30
N PRO A 142 13.45 10.81 15.80
CA PRO A 142 14.65 10.75 14.97
C PRO A 142 14.74 9.51 14.06
N VAL A 143 14.29 8.34 14.53
CA VAL A 143 14.28 7.11 13.73
C VAL A 143 13.26 7.24 12.60
N LEU A 144 12.08 7.78 12.90
CA LEU A 144 11.03 7.98 11.91
C LEU A 144 11.44 9.03 10.86
N THR A 145 12.10 10.12 11.25
CA THR A 145 12.63 11.10 10.29
C THR A 145 13.76 10.52 9.45
N GLY A 146 14.68 9.76 10.03
CA GLY A 146 15.74 9.06 9.28
C GLY A 146 15.17 8.07 8.26
N PHE A 147 14.18 7.27 8.65
CA PHE A 147 13.51 6.34 7.75
C PHE A 147 12.79 7.05 6.60
N LYS A 148 12.04 8.12 6.89
CA LYS A 148 11.38 8.94 5.86
C LYS A 148 12.38 9.59 4.91
N ALA A 149 13.51 10.09 5.42
CA ALA A 149 14.59 10.62 4.60
C ALA A 149 15.20 9.54 3.69
N GLY A 150 15.45 8.33 4.23
CA GLY A 150 15.92 7.18 3.46
C GLY A 150 14.96 6.78 2.34
N ILE A 151 13.65 6.68 2.63
CA ILE A 151 12.62 6.44 1.60
C ILE A 151 12.66 7.54 0.53
N GLY A 152 12.80 8.81 0.94
CA GLY A 152 12.90 9.94 0.01
C GLY A 152 14.07 9.79 -0.97
N VAL A 153 15.24 9.40 -0.47
CA VAL A 153 16.43 9.13 -1.30
C VAL A 153 16.18 7.95 -2.24
N VAL A 154 15.64 6.83 -1.74
CA VAL A 154 15.33 5.65 -2.57
C VAL A 154 14.35 5.99 -3.69
N ILE A 155 13.30 6.77 -3.38
CA ILE A 155 12.32 7.23 -4.39
C ILE A 155 13.02 8.13 -5.41
N PHE A 156 13.81 9.12 -4.98
CA PHE A 156 14.53 10.03 -5.88
C PHE A 156 15.42 9.25 -6.85
N VAL A 157 16.23 8.32 -6.34
CA VAL A 157 17.09 7.46 -7.16
C VAL A 157 16.26 6.57 -8.10
N SER A 158 15.14 6.02 -7.61
CA SER A 158 14.24 5.16 -8.42
C SER A 158 13.56 5.91 -9.57
N GLN A 159 13.35 7.22 -9.44
CA GLN A 159 12.82 8.05 -10.54
C GLN A 159 13.91 8.65 -11.44
N LEU A 160 15.13 8.85 -10.92
CA LEU A 160 16.24 9.45 -11.67
C LEU A 160 16.59 8.65 -12.93
N GLY A 161 16.58 7.31 -12.87
CA GLY A 161 16.77 6.45 -14.04
C GLY A 161 15.74 6.67 -15.15
N LYS A 162 14.46 6.88 -14.78
CA LYS A 162 13.38 7.14 -15.73
C LYS A 162 13.51 8.51 -16.41
N VAL A 163 13.94 9.53 -15.66
CA VAL A 163 14.12 10.91 -16.18
C VAL A 163 15.34 11.02 -17.08
N LEU A 164 16.42 10.29 -16.77
CA LEU A 164 17.64 10.28 -17.58
C LEU A 164 17.53 9.41 -18.86
N GLY A 165 16.36 8.84 -19.15
CA GLY A 165 16.15 7.97 -20.31
C GLY A 165 16.88 6.63 -20.23
N LEU A 166 17.48 6.31 -19.07
CA LEU A 166 18.10 5.02 -18.81
C LEU A 166 16.99 4.05 -18.44
N SER A 167 16.37 3.44 -19.46
CA SER A 167 15.50 2.29 -19.27
C SER A 167 16.36 1.17 -18.70
N ILE A 168 16.40 1.05 -17.37
CA ILE A 168 16.84 -0.19 -16.71
C ILE A 168 15.76 -1.21 -17.07
N PRO A 169 16.03 -2.17 -17.97
CA PRO A 169 15.01 -3.09 -18.44
C PRO A 169 14.52 -3.90 -17.24
N SER A 170 13.31 -3.62 -16.79
CA SER A 170 12.60 -4.49 -15.86
C SER A 170 12.06 -5.66 -16.69
N GLY A 171 12.88 -6.72 -16.81
CA GLY A 171 12.41 -8.03 -17.26
C GLY A 171 12.16 -8.21 -18.77
N SER A 172 13.17 -7.95 -19.62
CA SER A 172 13.21 -8.57 -20.95
C SER A 172 14.46 -9.43 -21.08
N SER A 173 14.27 -10.74 -21.17
CA SER A 173 15.26 -11.76 -21.43
C SER A 173 16.29 -11.30 -22.48
N VAL A 174 17.53 -11.10 -22.06
CA VAL A 174 18.69 -10.80 -22.92
C VAL A 174 19.16 -12.05 -23.70
N SER A 175 18.39 -13.16 -23.64
CA SER A 175 18.75 -14.43 -24.26
C SER A 175 18.36 -14.57 -25.75
N ALA A 176 17.66 -13.59 -26.36
CA ALA A 176 17.13 -13.73 -27.72
C ALA A 176 17.86 -12.93 -28.81
N THR A 177 18.96 -12.23 -28.50
CA THR A 177 19.67 -11.37 -29.48
C THR A 177 21.05 -11.92 -29.90
N LEU A 178 21.36 -13.19 -29.60
CA LEU A 178 22.54 -13.88 -30.16
C LEU A 178 22.16 -15.25 -30.75
N VAL A 179 21.33 -15.21 -31.78
CA VAL A 179 21.37 -16.13 -32.94
C VAL A 179 21.54 -15.25 -34.17
#